data_AF-A0A662RD08-F1
#
_entry.id   AF-A0A662RD08-F1
#
_cell.length_a   1.000
_cell.length_b   1.000
_cell.length_c   1.000
_cell.angle_alpha   90.00
_cell.angle_beta   90.00
_cell.angle_gamma   90.00
#
_symmetry.space_group_name_H-M   'P 1'
#
loop_
_entity.id
_entity.type
_entity.pdbx_description
1 polymer ?
#
loop_
_entity_poly.entity_id
_entity_poly.type
_entity_poly.pdbx_seq_one_letter_code
_entity_poly.pdbx_strand_id
1 'polypeptide(L)' 'MTSDWEVVDRYLLIQPWGGDTSLKGDLNGDSQITPADAAIALQLAATGGWDANADVNHDSRITSLDALMIMQAAAGAIEL' A
#
# COMPACT_ATOMS: atom_id res chain seq x y z
N MET A 1 0.43 -37.89 8.17
CA MET A 1 0.14 -36.88 9.21
C MET A 1 1.50 -36.52 9.82
N THR A 2 2.10 -35.37 9.57
CA THR A 2 1.60 -33.99 9.74
C THR A 2 1.89 -33.13 8.53
N SER A 3 1.01 -32.15 8.27
CA SER A 3 1.10 -31.22 7.15
C SER A 3 2.15 -30.16 7.42
N ASP A 4 3.29 -30.26 6.75
CA ASP A 4 4.42 -29.33 6.84
C ASP A 4 4.26 -28.18 5.83
N TRP A 5 3.14 -27.44 5.94
CA TRP A 5 2.92 -26.22 5.14
C TRP A 5 3.74 -25.01 5.63
N GLU A 6 4.68 -25.23 6.56
CA GLU A 6 5.70 -24.26 7.00
C GLU A 6 6.97 -24.28 6.12
N VAL A 7 7.01 -25.12 5.07
CA VAL A 7 8.24 -25.34 4.26
C VAL A 7 8.25 -24.54 2.95
N VAL A 8 7.16 -23.88 2.58
CA VAL A 8 7.09 -23.10 1.32
C VAL A 8 7.47 -21.62 1.50
N ASP A 9 7.48 -21.08 2.73
CA ASP A 9 7.78 -19.66 2.98
C ASP A 9 9.27 -19.35 3.18
N ARG A 10 10.17 -20.32 2.97
CA ARG A 10 11.62 -20.17 3.29
C ARG A 10 12.61 -20.45 2.15
N TYR A 11 12.17 -20.50 0.89
CA TYR A 11 13.10 -20.62 -0.25
C TYR A 11 12.66 -19.85 -1.50
N LEU A 12 12.77 -18.52 -1.46
CA LEU A 12 13.11 -17.75 -2.65
C LEU A 12 14.44 -17.03 -2.42
N LEU A 13 15.42 -17.47 -3.21
CA LEU A 13 16.83 -17.16 -3.13
C LEU A 13 17.14 -15.67 -3.33
N ILE A 14 18.19 -15.24 -2.62
CA ILE A 14 19.05 -14.07 -2.89
C ILE A 14 18.92 -13.58 -4.35
N GLN A 15 18.30 -12.42 -4.55
CA GLN A 15 18.47 -11.59 -5.72
C GLN A 15 18.90 -10.19 -5.25
N PRO A 16 19.95 -9.56 -5.82
CA PRO A 16 20.34 -8.20 -5.47
C PRO A 16 19.45 -7.20 -6.21
N TRP A 17 18.16 -7.16 -5.84
CA TRP A 17 17.19 -6.17 -6.31
C TRP A 17 16.29 -5.87 -5.13
N GLY A 18 16.20 -4.60 -4.74
CA GLY A 18 15.37 -4.15 -3.63
C GLY A 18 13.96 -4.70 -3.81
N GLY A 19 13.61 -5.67 -2.98
CA GLY A 19 12.23 -6.10 -2.85
C GLY A 19 11.50 -4.94 -2.23
N ASP A 20 10.85 -4.14 -3.06
CA ASP A 20 9.92 -3.11 -2.61
C ASP A 20 8.85 -3.83 -1.79
N THR A 21 9.04 -3.83 -0.47
CA THR A 21 7.93 -3.96 0.46
C THR A 21 7.09 -2.72 0.22
N SER A 22 6.20 -2.80 -0.76
CA SER A 22 5.37 -1.70 -1.20
C SER A 22 4.69 -1.11 0.04
N LEU A 23 5.06 0.12 0.38
CA LEU A 23 4.61 0.77 1.60
C LEU A 23 3.14 1.11 1.43
N LYS A 24 2.30 0.69 2.39
CA LYS A 24 0.86 0.99 2.32
C LYS A 24 0.65 2.51 2.31
N GLY A 25 -0.09 2.99 1.31
CA GLY A 25 -0.29 4.42 1.07
C GLY A 25 0.80 5.11 0.23
N ASP A 26 1.88 4.43 -0.15
CA ASP A 26 2.89 4.93 -1.10
C ASP A 26 2.48 4.51 -2.51
N LEU A 27 2.00 5.47 -3.30
CA LEU A 27 1.42 5.23 -4.62
C LEU A 27 2.36 5.68 -5.74
N ASN A 28 3.42 6.40 -5.43
CA ASN A 28 4.42 6.84 -6.40
C ASN A 28 5.73 6.01 -6.33
N GLY A 29 5.88 5.15 -5.31
CA GLY A 29 7.01 4.25 -5.13
C GLY A 29 8.28 4.94 -4.65
N ASP A 30 8.18 6.11 -4.03
CA ASP A 30 9.33 6.87 -3.53
C ASP A 30 9.71 6.52 -2.07
N SER A 31 9.05 5.51 -1.50
CA SER A 31 9.22 5.04 -0.12
C SER A 31 8.86 6.06 0.95
N GLN A 32 8.05 7.08 0.60
CA GLN A 32 7.54 8.08 1.53
C GLN A 32 6.03 8.25 1.37
N ILE A 33 5.36 8.56 2.48
CA ILE A 33 3.93 8.93 2.45
C ILE A 33 3.84 10.44 2.39
N THR A 34 3.39 10.96 1.25
CA THR A 34 3.33 12.40 0.99
C THR A 34 1.93 12.83 0.52
N PRO A 35 1.65 14.13 0.45
CA PRO A 35 0.42 14.61 -0.19
C PRO A 35 0.30 14.23 -1.68
N ALA A 36 1.40 13.83 -2.34
CA ALA A 36 1.36 13.34 -3.72
C ALA A 36 0.61 12.00 -3.82
N ASP A 37 0.84 11.10 -2.85
CA ASP A 37 0.16 9.81 -2.80
C ASP A 37 -1.34 9.98 -2.55
N ALA A 38 -1.72 10.91 -1.68
CA ALA A 38 -3.12 11.27 -1.47
C ALA A 38 -3.79 11.79 -2.77
N ALA A 39 -3.07 12.55 -3.59
CA ALA A 39 -3.59 13.04 -4.87
C ALA A 39 -3.77 11.89 -5.89
N ILE A 40 -2.86 10.91 -5.90
CA ILE A 40 -2.99 9.70 -6.74
C ILE A 40 -4.19 8.87 -6.28
N ALA A 41 -4.39 8.68 -4.97
CA ALA A 41 -5.55 7.99 -4.41
C ALA A 41 -6.87 8.68 -4.79
N LEU A 42 -6.93 10.02 -4.74
CA LEU A 42 -8.11 10.78 -5.21
C LEU A 42 -8.37 10.57 -6.70
N GLN A 43 -7.32 10.52 -7.52
CA GLN A 43 -7.44 10.25 -8.94
C GLN A 43 -7.96 8.84 -9.20
N LEU A 44 -7.48 7.83 -8.47
CA LEU A 44 -8.01 6.46 -8.54
C LEU A 44 -9.48 6.41 -8.16
N ALA A 45 -9.86 7.06 -7.06
CA ALA A 45 -11.27 7.17 -6.63
C ALA A 45 -12.17 7.83 -7.70
N ALA A 46 -11.67 8.88 -8.37
CA ALA A 46 -12.42 9.61 -9.39
C ALA A 46 -12.52 8.85 -10.73
N THR A 47 -11.50 8.07 -11.07
CA THR A 47 -11.45 7.30 -12.32
C THR A 47 -12.02 5.88 -12.19
N GLY A 48 -12.21 5.39 -10.96
CA GLY A 48 -12.59 4.01 -10.68
C GLY A 48 -11.42 3.03 -10.84
N GLY A 49 -10.18 3.52 -10.72
CA GLY A 49 -8.97 2.71 -10.73
C GLY A 49 -8.83 1.87 -9.45
N TRP A 50 -7.92 0.89 -9.49
CA TRP A 50 -7.64 0.00 -8.35
C TRP A 50 -6.14 -0.10 -8.08
N ASP A 51 -5.78 0.03 -6.81
CA ASP A 51 -4.45 -0.18 -6.25
C ASP A 51 -4.62 -0.65 -4.79
N ALA A 52 -3.94 -1.74 -4.41
CA ALA A 52 -4.03 -2.29 -3.06
C ALA A 52 -3.42 -1.36 -2.00
N ASN A 53 -2.43 -0.56 -2.35
CA ASN A 53 -1.84 0.42 -1.44
C ASN A 53 -2.73 1.64 -1.22
N ALA A 54 -3.68 1.88 -2.13
CA ALA A 54 -4.61 2.98 -2.04
C ALA A 54 -5.87 2.62 -1.24
N ASP A 55 -6.20 1.34 -1.04
CA ASP A 55 -7.27 0.87 -0.15
C ASP A 55 -6.73 0.77 1.29
N VAL A 56 -6.57 1.92 1.95
CA VAL A 56 -5.92 1.96 3.26
C VAL A 56 -6.86 1.58 4.40
N ASN A 57 -8.18 1.64 4.19
CA ASN A 57 -9.17 1.22 5.17
C ASN A 57 -9.59 -0.26 5.02
N HIS A 58 -9.16 -0.93 3.94
CA HIS A 58 -9.47 -2.32 3.57
C HIS A 58 -10.97 -2.60 3.38
N ASP A 59 -11.74 -1.62 2.90
CA ASP A 59 -13.17 -1.79 2.59
C ASP A 59 -13.41 -2.29 1.15
N SER A 60 -12.33 -2.62 0.44
CA SER A 60 -12.31 -3.06 -0.95
C SER A 60 -12.77 -1.99 -1.95
N ARG A 61 -12.68 -0.71 -1.57
CA ARG A 61 -12.97 0.44 -2.43
C ARG A 61 -11.93 1.52 -2.19
N ILE A 62 -11.57 2.21 -3.25
CA ILE A 62 -10.73 3.41 -3.15
C ILE A 62 -11.66 4.60 -3.24
N THR A 63 -11.73 5.34 -2.16
CA THR A 63 -12.59 6.51 -2.04
C THR A 63 -11.78 7.73 -1.61
N SER A 64 -12.44 8.88 -1.55
CA SER A 64 -11.83 10.08 -0.95
C SER A 64 -11.48 9.89 0.53
N LEU A 65 -12.07 8.91 1.22
CA LEU A 65 -11.72 8.59 2.60
C LEU A 65 -10.30 8.02 2.68
N ASP A 66 -9.94 7.12 1.78
CA ASP A 66 -8.62 6.52 1.73
C ASP A 66 -7.54 7.56 1.43
N ALA A 67 -7.81 8.43 0.47
CA ALA A 67 -6.94 9.56 0.18
C ALA A 67 -6.78 10.53 1.36
N LEU A 68 -7.84 10.75 2.14
CA LEU A 68 -7.78 11.56 3.35
C LEU A 68 -6.91 10.90 4.42
N MET A 69 -7.02 9.59 4.60
CA MET A 69 -6.17 8.83 5.53
C MET A 69 -4.70 8.91 5.13
N ILE A 70 -4.38 8.77 3.84
CA ILE A 70 -3.00 8.96 3.32
C ILE A 70 -2.51 10.38 3.59
N MET A 71 -3.33 11.41 3.37
CA MET A 71 -2.97 12.81 3.66
C MET A 71 -2.72 13.04 5.16
N GLN A 72 -3.52 12.41 6.03
CA GLN A 72 -3.33 12.49 7.48
C GLN A 72 -2.05 11.78 7.92
N ALA A 73 -1.71 10.63 7.30
CA ALA A 73 -0.46 9.92 7.55
C ALA A 73 0.75 10.74 7.08
N ALA A 74 0.68 11.36 5.91
CA ALA A 74 1.71 12.28 5.41
C ALA A 74 1.94 13.48 6.35
N ALA A 75 0.89 13.93 7.05
CA ALA A 75 0.96 14.99 8.05
C ALA A 75 1.42 14.51 9.44
N GLY A 76 1.68 13.21 9.62
CA GLY A 76 2.02 12.60 10.90
C GLY A 76 0.86 12.60 11.90
N ALA A 77 -0.38 12.73 11.44
CA ALA A 77 -1.56 12.73 12.29
C ALA A 77 -2.04 11.30 12.63
N ILE A 78 -1.78 10.33 11.74
CA ILE A 78 -2.15 8.90 11.92
C ILE A 78 -1.07 7.98 11.34
N GLU A 79 -1.15 6.68 11.67
CA GLU A 79 -0.42 5.58 11.03
C GLU A 79 -1.40 4.73 10.20
N LEU A 80 -0.96 4.12 9.09
CA LEU A 80 -1.78 3.39 8.10
C LEU A 80 -1.75 1.86 8.26
#